data_AF-A0A3E4Z479-F1
#
_entry.id   AF-A0A3E4Z479-F1
#
_cell.length_a   1.000
_cell.length_b   1.000
_cell.length_c   1.000
_cell.angle_alpha   90.00
_cell.angle_beta   90.00
_cell.angle_gamma   90.00
#
_symmetry.space_group_name_H-M   'P 1'
#
loop_
_entity.id
_entity.type
_entity.pdbx_description
1 polymer ?
#
loop_
_entity_poly.entity_id
_entity_poly.type
_entity_poly.pdbx_seq_one_letter_code
_entity_poly.pdbx_strand_id
1 'polypeptide(L)'
;MKKGTFFMMLAAAASLASCTAQGPKANLKSDVDSLSYMMGVTNTQGLMEYVQGRLGVDSAYVADFIKGLEQGCKETDAKQKAYLAGMQIGQQVSGDMFDYNNRQIFGQDSVQSLNKDNFLAGFIAAVKKQSIVTTDSASAYVRLKAELIKSKALEAKYADYKKQNEEFLANNKSKEGIQTTASGLQYKIITKGTGALPADTSRVKVNYKGTMIDGTEFDSSKEPITLAVNRVIPGWTEALKMMPIGSKWELYIPQELGYGAQEAGKIKPFSTLIFEVELVDIEK
;
A
#
# COMPACT_ATOMS: atom_id res chain seq x y z
N MET A 1 2.18 14.47 -70.34
CA MET A 1 1.76 14.21 -68.95
C MET A 1 0.84 13.00 -68.96
N LYS A 2 1.38 11.81 -68.67
CA LYS A 2 0.62 10.54 -68.73
C LYS A 2 -0.14 10.35 -67.42
N LYS A 3 -1.46 10.16 -67.53
CA LYS A 3 -2.36 9.72 -66.46
C LYS A 3 -1.94 8.31 -66.03
N GLY A 4 -1.40 8.18 -64.82
CA GLY A 4 -1.06 6.89 -64.21
C GLY A 4 -2.13 6.52 -63.19
N THR A 5 -3.12 5.75 -63.61
CA THR A 5 -4.12 5.13 -62.74
C THR A 5 -3.42 4.00 -61.97
N PHE A 6 -3.06 4.23 -60.71
CA PHE A 6 -2.55 3.17 -59.83
C PHE A 6 -3.74 2.38 -59.26
N PHE A 7 -4.12 1.30 -59.94
CA PHE A 7 -5.02 0.29 -59.38
C PHE A 7 -4.26 -0.47 -58.29
N MET A 8 -4.41 -0.08 -57.02
CA MET A 8 -4.01 -0.91 -55.90
C MET A 8 -5.08 -1.99 -55.70
N MET A 9 -4.83 -3.16 -56.28
CA MET A 9 -5.71 -4.32 -56.19
C MET A 9 -5.66 -4.87 -54.75
N LEU A 10 -6.57 -4.41 -53.89
CA LEU A 10 -6.81 -5.00 -52.57
C LEU A 10 -7.49 -6.36 -52.77
N ALA A 11 -6.72 -7.43 -52.57
CA ALA A 11 -7.27 -8.77 -52.49
C ALA A 11 -8.25 -8.82 -51.30
N ALA A 12 -9.54 -8.90 -51.59
CA ALA A 12 -10.58 -9.11 -50.59
C ALA A 12 -10.46 -10.53 -50.05
N ALA A 13 -9.91 -10.69 -48.85
CA ALA A 13 -9.93 -11.94 -48.11
C ALA A 13 -11.03 -11.91 -47.05
N ALA A 14 -11.83 -12.99 -47.07
CA ALA A 14 -12.75 -13.48 -46.05
C ALA A 14 -14.10 -12.74 -45.86
N SER A 15 -15.11 -13.31 -46.52
CA SER A 15 -16.48 -13.34 -46.05
C SER A 15 -16.59 -14.09 -44.71
N LEU A 16 -16.89 -13.39 -43.62
CA LEU A 16 -17.56 -13.98 -42.47
C LEU A 16 -18.97 -13.39 -42.42
N ALA A 17 -19.93 -14.15 -42.94
CA ALA A 17 -21.33 -13.86 -42.79
C ALA A 17 -21.73 -14.15 -41.34
N SER A 18 -21.98 -13.10 -40.56
CA SER A 18 -22.81 -13.19 -39.36
C SER A 18 -23.84 -12.06 -39.43
N CYS A 19 -25.10 -12.44 -39.58
CA CYS A 19 -26.22 -11.51 -39.65
C CYS A 19 -26.49 -10.93 -38.25
N THR A 20 -26.82 -9.63 -38.25
CA THR A 20 -27.32 -8.79 -37.13
C THR A 20 -26.33 -7.95 -36.30
N ALA A 21 -25.43 -7.26 -36.98
CA ALA A 21 -25.15 -5.81 -36.84
C ALA A 21 -24.23 -5.45 -38.01
N GLN A 22 -24.62 -4.56 -38.94
CA GLN A 22 -23.66 -4.13 -39.96
C GLN A 22 -22.88 -2.94 -39.38
N GLY A 23 -21.60 -3.14 -39.08
CA GLY A 23 -20.66 -2.06 -38.79
C GLY A 23 -20.53 -1.06 -39.96
N PRO A 24 -19.76 0.03 -39.76
CA PRO A 24 -19.55 1.03 -40.80
C PRO A 24 -18.96 0.38 -42.07
N LYS A 25 -19.57 0.67 -43.23
CA LYS A 25 -19.10 0.16 -44.53
C LYS A 25 -18.13 1.15 -45.15
N ALA A 26 -16.95 0.67 -45.53
CA ALA A 26 -15.96 1.48 -46.23
C ALA A 26 -16.47 1.92 -47.61
N ASN A 27 -16.15 3.15 -48.00
CA ASN A 27 -16.48 3.72 -49.31
C ASN A 27 -15.23 4.46 -49.85
N LEU A 28 -14.39 3.76 -50.60
CA LEU A 28 -13.05 4.20 -50.96
C LEU A 28 -13.04 4.91 -52.32
N LYS A 29 -13.46 6.18 -52.36
CA LYS A 29 -13.61 6.95 -53.61
C LYS A 29 -12.41 7.85 -53.91
N SER A 30 -11.52 8.06 -52.94
CA SER A 30 -10.36 8.92 -53.04
C SER A 30 -9.14 8.35 -52.31
N ASP A 31 -7.95 8.87 -52.60
CA ASP A 31 -6.72 8.51 -51.90
C ASP A 31 -6.81 8.79 -50.39
N VAL A 32 -7.58 9.81 -49.99
CA VAL A 32 -7.83 10.13 -48.57
C VAL A 32 -8.74 9.08 -47.92
N ASP A 33 -9.75 8.57 -48.63
CA ASP A 33 -10.60 7.48 -48.11
C ASP A 33 -9.79 6.19 -47.94
N SER A 34 -8.93 5.88 -48.93
CA SER A 34 -7.99 4.76 -48.86
C SER A 34 -7.00 4.91 -47.70
N LEU A 35 -6.40 6.10 -47.52
CA LEU A 35 -5.52 6.40 -46.38
C LEU A 35 -6.27 6.22 -45.06
N SER A 36 -7.48 6.73 -44.94
CA SER A 36 -8.30 6.63 -43.72
C SER A 36 -8.60 5.18 -43.34
N TYR A 37 -8.95 4.35 -44.33
CA TYR A 37 -9.15 2.91 -44.14
C TYR A 37 -7.86 2.21 -43.69
N MET A 38 -6.73 2.50 -44.35
CA MET A 38 -5.42 1.93 -43.99
C MET A 38 -4.95 2.38 -42.60
N MET A 39 -5.24 3.63 -42.21
CA MET A 39 -5.03 4.10 -40.84
C MET A 39 -5.88 3.30 -39.85
N GLY A 40 -7.14 3.00 -40.15
CA GLY A 40 -7.97 2.10 -39.35
C GLY A 40 -7.33 0.72 -39.15
N VAL A 41 -6.89 0.08 -40.24
CA VAL A 41 -6.23 -1.24 -40.23
C VAL A 41 -4.92 -1.22 -39.45
N THR A 42 -4.06 -0.22 -39.67
CA THR A 42 -2.76 -0.13 -38.96
C THR A 42 -2.94 0.11 -37.46
N ASN A 43 -4.01 0.81 -37.05
CA ASN A 43 -4.33 1.01 -35.63
C ASN A 43 -4.96 -0.22 -34.94
N THR A 44 -5.23 -1.33 -35.64
CA THR A 44 -5.66 -2.58 -34.98
C THR A 44 -4.49 -3.47 -34.53
N GLN A 45 -3.24 -3.07 -34.82
CA GLN A 45 -2.07 -3.89 -34.48
C GLN A 45 -1.98 -4.13 -32.96
N GLY A 46 -1.91 -5.40 -32.55
CA GLY A 46 -1.83 -5.79 -31.15
C GLY A 46 -3.17 -5.83 -30.39
N LEU A 47 -4.29 -5.48 -31.05
CA LEU A 47 -5.59 -5.35 -30.39
C LEU A 47 -6.11 -6.70 -29.88
N MET A 48 -6.02 -7.75 -30.69
CA MET A 48 -6.55 -9.07 -30.28
C MET A 48 -5.68 -9.70 -29.20
N GLU A 49 -4.37 -9.52 -29.25
CA GLU A 49 -3.44 -9.93 -28.19
C GLU A 49 -3.74 -9.20 -26.88
N TYR A 50 -4.05 -7.90 -26.93
CA TYR A 50 -4.51 -7.15 -25.76
C TYR A 50 -5.85 -7.65 -25.24
N VAL A 51 -6.84 -7.83 -26.10
CA VAL A 51 -8.20 -8.27 -25.74
C VAL A 51 -8.17 -9.67 -25.11
N GLN A 52 -7.38 -10.58 -25.66
CA GLN A 52 -7.24 -11.94 -25.12
C GLN A 52 -6.36 -11.96 -23.87
N GLY A 53 -5.22 -11.27 -23.88
CA GLY A 53 -4.22 -11.33 -22.81
C GLY A 53 -4.51 -10.44 -21.60
N ARG A 54 -5.11 -9.26 -21.80
CA ARG A 54 -5.40 -8.29 -20.73
C ARG A 54 -6.86 -8.28 -20.32
N LEU A 55 -7.79 -8.33 -21.28
CA LEU A 55 -9.22 -8.32 -20.97
C LEU A 55 -9.77 -9.74 -20.75
N GLY A 56 -8.98 -10.78 -21.00
CA GLY A 56 -9.37 -12.17 -20.76
C GLY A 56 -10.50 -12.67 -21.66
N VAL A 57 -10.71 -12.03 -22.81
CA VAL A 57 -11.74 -12.47 -23.76
C VAL A 57 -11.28 -13.76 -24.42
N ASP A 58 -12.01 -14.84 -24.17
CA ASP A 58 -11.76 -16.12 -24.82
C ASP A 58 -11.92 -15.99 -26.33
N SER A 59 -11.03 -16.67 -27.07
CA SER A 59 -11.14 -16.88 -28.52
C SER A 59 -12.52 -17.37 -28.99
N ALA A 60 -13.25 -18.13 -28.16
CA ALA A 60 -14.60 -18.60 -28.44
C ALA A 60 -15.63 -17.45 -28.53
N TYR A 61 -15.36 -16.30 -27.92
CA TYR A 61 -16.30 -15.17 -27.80
C TYR A 61 -15.89 -13.95 -28.65
N VAL A 62 -14.97 -14.12 -29.61
CA VAL A 62 -14.54 -13.03 -30.51
C VAL A 62 -15.70 -12.46 -31.31
N ALA A 63 -16.69 -13.28 -31.68
CA ALA A 63 -17.88 -12.80 -32.38
C ALA A 63 -18.68 -11.79 -31.54
N ASP A 64 -18.78 -12.01 -30.22
CA ASP A 64 -19.49 -11.10 -29.32
C ASP A 64 -18.67 -9.84 -29.03
N PHE A 65 -17.34 -9.95 -28.98
CA PHE A 65 -16.44 -8.79 -28.96
C PHE A 65 -16.64 -7.90 -30.20
N ILE A 66 -16.67 -8.50 -31.40
CA ILE A 66 -16.88 -7.76 -32.66
C ILE A 66 -18.25 -7.07 -32.66
N LYS A 67 -19.32 -7.76 -32.26
CA LYS A 67 -20.65 -7.14 -32.13
C LYS A 67 -20.62 -5.93 -31.19
N GLY A 68 -19.91 -6.04 -30.06
CA GLY A 68 -19.71 -4.94 -29.11
C GLY A 68 -18.96 -3.76 -29.72
N LEU A 69 -17.88 -4.02 -30.46
CA LEU A 69 -17.09 -3.02 -31.16
C LEU A 69 -17.93 -2.29 -32.22
N GLU A 70 -18.65 -3.03 -33.08
CA GLU A 70 -19.52 -2.46 -34.10
C GLU A 70 -20.66 -1.62 -33.50
N GLN A 71 -21.20 -2.04 -32.35
CA GLN A 71 -22.21 -1.28 -31.64
C GLN A 71 -21.63 -0.01 -31.02
N GLY A 72 -20.39 -0.06 -30.52
CA GLY A 72 -19.68 1.09 -29.95
C GLY A 72 -19.28 2.15 -30.98
N CYS A 73 -19.07 1.77 -32.24
CA CYS A 73 -18.74 2.69 -33.34
C CYS A 73 -19.94 3.47 -33.91
N LYS A 74 -21.17 3.14 -33.52
CA LYS A 74 -22.36 3.89 -33.98
C LYS A 74 -22.50 5.20 -33.21
N GLU A 75 -23.06 6.23 -33.85
CA GLU A 75 -23.45 7.45 -33.13
C GLU A 75 -24.41 7.08 -32.00
N THR A 76 -24.03 7.45 -30.77
CA THR A 76 -24.78 7.17 -29.56
C THR A 76 -25.49 8.43 -29.10
N ASP A 77 -26.78 8.33 -28.83
CA ASP A 77 -27.53 9.40 -28.18
C ASP A 77 -27.08 9.58 -26.72
N ALA A 78 -27.53 10.66 -26.07
CA ALA A 78 -27.15 10.97 -24.70
C ALA A 78 -27.52 9.86 -23.70
N LYS A 79 -28.61 9.12 -23.92
CA LYS A 79 -29.05 8.03 -23.05
C LYS A 79 -28.11 6.83 -23.18
N GLN A 80 -27.75 6.48 -24.41
CA GLN A 80 -26.84 5.38 -24.67
C GLN A 80 -25.42 5.68 -24.16
N LYS A 81 -24.95 6.92 -24.30
CA LYS A 81 -23.69 7.36 -23.67
C LYS A 81 -23.70 7.19 -22.15
N ALA A 82 -24.77 7.59 -21.48
CA ALA A 82 -24.90 7.43 -20.03
C ALA A 82 -24.92 5.94 -19.62
N TYR A 83 -25.61 5.08 -20.37
CA TYR A 83 -25.64 3.65 -20.11
C TYR A 83 -24.26 2.99 -20.26
N LEU A 84 -23.54 3.29 -21.34
CA LEU A 84 -22.19 2.77 -21.58
C LEU A 84 -21.21 3.25 -20.49
N ALA A 85 -21.30 4.52 -20.08
CA ALA A 85 -20.50 5.04 -18.98
C ALA A 85 -20.79 4.32 -17.66
N GLY A 86 -22.07 4.02 -17.38
CA GLY A 86 -22.49 3.22 -16.23
C GLY A 86 -21.89 1.81 -16.23
N MET A 87 -21.90 1.12 -17.38
CA MET A 87 -21.26 -0.21 -17.50
C MET A 87 -19.75 -0.14 -17.30
N GLN A 88 -19.09 0.85 -17.89
CA GLN A 88 -17.64 1.04 -17.75
C GLN A 88 -17.25 1.25 -16.28
N ILE A 89 -17.93 2.16 -15.58
CA ILE A 89 -17.69 2.42 -14.15
C ILE A 89 -18.05 1.17 -13.32
N GLY A 90 -19.16 0.50 -13.62
CA GLY A 90 -19.57 -0.72 -12.92
C GLY A 90 -18.52 -1.84 -13.01
N GLN A 91 -17.92 -2.04 -14.17
CA GLN A 91 -16.84 -3.00 -14.37
C GLN A 91 -15.59 -2.61 -13.56
N GLN A 92 -15.19 -1.34 -13.58
CA GLN A 92 -14.05 -0.84 -12.81
C GLN A 92 -14.26 -1.00 -11.29
N VAL A 93 -15.47 -0.71 -10.81
CA VAL A 93 -15.82 -0.78 -9.38
C VAL A 93 -15.84 -2.23 -8.90
N SER A 94 -16.44 -3.13 -9.68
CA SER A 94 -16.55 -4.55 -9.32
C SER A 94 -15.26 -5.35 -9.53
N GLY A 95 -14.34 -4.87 -10.35
CA GLY A 95 -13.01 -5.45 -10.53
C GLY A 95 -11.96 -4.70 -9.71
N ASP A 96 -11.16 -3.90 -10.41
CA ASP A 96 -9.94 -3.26 -9.89
C ASP A 96 -10.14 -2.52 -8.57
N MET A 97 -11.24 -1.76 -8.44
CA MET A 97 -11.48 -0.99 -7.21
C MET A 97 -11.75 -1.91 -6.02
N PHE A 98 -12.61 -2.91 -6.18
CA PHE A 98 -12.91 -3.87 -5.12
C PHE A 98 -11.64 -4.61 -4.69
N ASP A 99 -10.89 -5.14 -5.66
CA ASP A 99 -9.66 -5.90 -5.42
C ASP A 99 -8.59 -5.05 -4.73
N TYR A 100 -8.45 -3.79 -5.15
CA TYR A 100 -7.57 -2.82 -4.50
C TYR A 100 -7.97 -2.57 -3.05
N ASN A 101 -9.25 -2.26 -2.78
CA ASN A 101 -9.73 -2.01 -1.42
C ASN A 101 -9.57 -3.24 -0.52
N ASN A 102 -9.83 -4.43 -1.06
CA ASN A 102 -9.64 -5.69 -0.34
C ASN A 102 -8.17 -5.88 0.07
N ARG A 103 -7.24 -5.74 -0.88
CA ARG A 103 -5.79 -5.83 -0.60
C ARG A 103 -5.29 -4.74 0.34
N GLN A 104 -5.84 -3.54 0.29
CA GLN A 104 -5.43 -2.45 1.19
C GLN A 104 -5.77 -2.74 2.65
N ILE A 105 -6.87 -3.46 2.93
CA ILE A 105 -7.30 -3.78 4.29
C ILE A 105 -6.64 -5.06 4.78
N PHE A 106 -6.67 -6.12 3.97
CA PHE A 106 -6.30 -7.48 4.38
C PHE A 106 -4.89 -7.89 3.90
N GLY A 107 -4.25 -7.13 3.01
CA GLY A 107 -2.93 -7.46 2.49
C GLY A 107 -2.92 -8.81 1.75
N GLN A 108 -2.16 -9.77 2.28
CA GLN A 108 -2.11 -11.16 1.80
C GLN A 108 -2.92 -12.13 2.69
N ASP A 109 -3.69 -11.63 3.66
CA ASP A 109 -4.59 -12.47 4.47
C ASP A 109 -5.62 -13.13 3.55
N SER A 110 -5.55 -14.46 3.44
CA SER A 110 -6.43 -15.28 2.60
C SER A 110 -7.71 -15.72 3.33
N VAL A 111 -7.82 -15.44 4.63
CA VAL A 111 -8.94 -15.90 5.47
C VAL A 111 -10.05 -14.85 5.51
N GLN A 112 -9.70 -13.57 5.42
CA GLN A 112 -10.66 -12.47 5.46
C GLN A 112 -10.72 -11.71 4.13
N SER A 113 -11.92 -11.31 3.74
CA SER A 113 -12.14 -10.46 2.57
C SER A 113 -13.37 -9.59 2.74
N LEU A 114 -13.43 -8.50 1.98
CA LEU A 114 -14.65 -7.73 1.79
C LEU A 114 -15.69 -8.61 1.10
N ASN A 115 -16.95 -8.45 1.48
CA ASN A 115 -18.04 -9.04 0.71
C ASN A 115 -18.35 -8.16 -0.51
N LYS A 116 -18.19 -8.74 -1.71
CA LYS A 116 -18.35 -8.04 -2.99
C LYS A 116 -19.76 -7.48 -3.20
N ASP A 117 -20.78 -8.26 -2.87
CA ASP A 117 -22.18 -7.85 -3.07
C ASP A 117 -22.53 -6.65 -2.19
N ASN A 118 -22.12 -6.66 -0.92
CA ASN A 118 -22.32 -5.55 0.00
C ASN A 118 -21.55 -4.29 -0.42
N PHE A 119 -20.31 -4.45 -0.92
CA PHE A 119 -19.52 -3.34 -1.45
C PHE A 119 -20.24 -2.67 -2.63
N LEU A 120 -20.71 -3.47 -3.59
CA LEU A 120 -21.46 -2.97 -4.76
C LEU A 120 -22.81 -2.35 -4.37
N ALA A 121 -23.52 -2.95 -3.42
CA ALA A 121 -24.77 -2.41 -2.89
C ALA A 121 -24.55 -1.01 -2.27
N GLY A 122 -23.49 -0.84 -1.47
CA GLY A 122 -23.13 0.46 -0.89
C GLY A 122 -22.78 1.50 -1.95
N PHE A 123 -21.99 1.10 -2.97
CA PHE A 123 -21.63 1.97 -4.08
C PHE A 123 -22.86 2.46 -4.86
N ILE A 124 -23.75 1.53 -5.24
CA ILE A 124 -24.97 1.86 -5.99
C ILE A 124 -25.92 2.71 -5.14
N ALA A 125 -26.07 2.39 -3.85
CA ALA A 125 -26.91 3.18 -2.95
C ALA A 125 -26.42 4.64 -2.85
N ALA A 126 -25.11 4.86 -2.78
CA ALA A 126 -24.53 6.21 -2.77
C ALA A 126 -24.81 6.97 -4.08
N VAL A 127 -24.59 6.32 -5.25
CA VAL A 127 -24.87 6.92 -6.56
C VAL A 127 -26.36 7.29 -6.70
N LYS A 128 -27.26 6.41 -6.24
CA LYS A 128 -28.71 6.66 -6.23
C LYS A 128 -29.15 7.68 -5.18
N LYS A 129 -28.25 8.18 -4.33
CA LYS A 129 -28.56 9.02 -3.16
C LYS A 129 -29.56 8.36 -2.19
N GLN A 130 -29.48 7.03 -2.09
CA GLN A 130 -30.31 6.17 -1.24
C GLN A 130 -29.47 5.51 -0.12
N SER A 131 -28.23 5.95 0.07
CA SER A 131 -27.39 5.48 1.17
C SER A 131 -28.02 5.83 2.52
N ILE A 132 -28.00 4.86 3.44
CA ILE A 132 -28.46 5.03 4.83
C ILE A 132 -27.51 5.89 5.68
N VAL A 133 -26.32 6.20 5.16
CA VAL A 133 -25.28 7.02 5.81
C VAL A 133 -24.66 8.01 4.82
N THR A 134 -24.03 9.07 5.34
CA THR A 134 -23.25 10.00 4.52
C THR A 134 -21.89 9.38 4.13
N THR A 135 -21.27 9.92 3.08
CA THR A 135 -19.92 9.52 2.66
C THR A 135 -18.90 9.76 3.76
N ASP A 136 -19.00 10.88 4.49
CA ASP A 136 -18.04 11.24 5.54
C ASP A 136 -18.10 10.25 6.72
N SER A 137 -19.32 9.90 7.17
CA SER A 137 -19.52 8.92 8.22
C SER A 137 -19.04 7.52 7.78
N ALA A 138 -19.30 7.13 6.53
CA ALA A 138 -18.79 5.88 5.98
C ALA A 138 -17.26 5.85 5.92
N SER A 139 -16.61 6.93 5.44
CA SER A 139 -15.15 7.05 5.38
C SER A 139 -14.51 7.00 6.77
N ALA A 140 -15.11 7.65 7.77
CA ALA A 140 -14.65 7.57 9.16
C ALA A 140 -14.75 6.14 9.72
N TYR A 141 -15.87 5.46 9.47
CA TYR A 141 -16.07 4.07 9.88
C TYR A 141 -15.05 3.13 9.22
N VAL A 142 -14.86 3.24 7.90
CA VAL A 142 -13.91 2.41 7.14
C VAL A 142 -12.50 2.61 7.69
N ARG A 143 -12.05 3.85 7.90
CA ARG A 143 -10.72 4.13 8.45
C ARG A 143 -10.53 3.46 9.82
N LEU A 144 -11.48 3.66 10.74
CA LEU A 144 -11.37 3.13 12.10
C LEU A 144 -11.42 1.59 12.12
N LYS A 145 -12.31 0.98 11.34
CA LYS A 145 -12.44 -0.48 11.31
C LYS A 145 -11.31 -1.16 10.55
N ALA A 146 -10.84 -0.57 9.45
CA ALA A 146 -9.67 -1.08 8.74
C ALA A 146 -8.43 -1.07 9.64
N GLU A 147 -8.21 0.02 10.39
CA GLU A 147 -7.10 0.09 11.35
C GLU A 147 -7.22 -0.97 12.44
N LEU A 148 -8.42 -1.13 13.02
CA LEU A 148 -8.67 -2.15 14.04
C LEU A 148 -8.43 -3.57 13.51
N ILE A 149 -8.89 -3.87 12.29
CA ILE A 149 -8.69 -5.17 11.64
C ILE A 149 -7.20 -5.42 11.42
N LYS A 150 -6.48 -4.44 10.88
CA LYS A 150 -5.03 -4.52 10.66
C LYS A 150 -4.27 -4.74 11.96
N SER A 151 -4.58 -3.96 12.99
CA SER A 151 -3.95 -4.09 14.32
C SER A 151 -4.17 -5.49 14.88
N LYS A 152 -5.38 -6.04 14.82
CA LYS A 152 -5.68 -7.40 15.29
C LYS A 152 -4.96 -8.47 14.47
N ALA A 153 -4.90 -8.30 13.15
CA ALA A 153 -4.18 -9.22 12.28
C ALA A 153 -2.67 -9.21 12.56
N LEU A 154 -2.08 -8.04 12.81
CA LEU A 154 -0.68 -7.92 13.24
C LEU A 154 -0.45 -8.56 14.61
N GLU A 155 -1.31 -8.29 15.60
CA GLU A 155 -1.23 -8.93 16.92
C GLU A 155 -1.26 -10.45 16.82
N ALA A 156 -2.18 -11.02 16.02
CA ALA A 156 -2.25 -12.46 15.80
C ALA A 156 -1.00 -13.00 15.07
N LYS A 157 -0.57 -12.32 14.01
CA LYS A 157 0.60 -12.71 13.20
C LYS A 157 1.90 -12.71 14.03
N TYR A 158 2.05 -11.74 14.93
CA TYR A 158 3.25 -11.57 15.75
C TYR A 158 3.03 -12.05 17.20
N ALA A 159 1.98 -12.83 17.49
CA ALA A 159 1.66 -13.24 18.86
C ALA A 159 2.83 -13.96 19.55
N ASP A 160 3.42 -14.96 18.87
CA ASP A 160 4.58 -15.69 19.40
C ASP A 160 5.81 -14.79 19.54
N TYR A 161 6.04 -13.90 18.58
CA TYR A 161 7.15 -12.95 18.63
C TYR A 161 7.00 -11.96 19.78
N LYS A 162 5.79 -11.40 19.97
CA LYS A 162 5.46 -10.52 21.09
C LYS A 162 5.71 -11.24 22.42
N LYS A 163 5.21 -12.48 22.56
CA LYS A 163 5.42 -13.30 23.76
C LYS A 163 6.91 -13.52 24.05
N GLN A 164 7.72 -13.84 23.04
CA GLN A 164 9.17 -13.98 23.20
C GLN A 164 9.85 -12.70 23.70
N ASN A 165 9.41 -11.54 23.21
CA ASN A 165 9.94 -10.23 23.63
C ASN A 165 9.53 -9.86 25.07
N GLU A 166 8.29 -10.19 25.47
CA GLU A 166 7.81 -10.02 26.85
C GLU A 166 8.52 -10.97 27.83
N GLU A 167 8.70 -12.24 27.46
CA GLU A 167 9.44 -13.23 28.25
C GLU A 167 10.92 -12.85 28.39
N PHE A 168 11.53 -12.32 27.33
CA PHE A 168 12.89 -11.79 27.40
C PHE A 168 13.01 -10.72 28.50
N LEU A 169 12.11 -9.73 28.51
CA LEU A 169 12.12 -8.68 29.53
C LEU A 169 11.81 -9.23 30.93
N ALA A 170 10.88 -10.17 31.05
CA ALA A 170 10.53 -10.79 32.33
C ALA A 170 11.70 -11.57 32.94
N ASN A 171 12.55 -12.17 32.11
CA ASN A 171 13.78 -12.85 32.55
C ASN A 171 14.92 -11.85 32.79
N ASN A 172 15.02 -10.80 31.97
CA ASN A 172 16.10 -9.83 32.03
C ASN A 172 16.08 -9.00 33.32
N LYS A 173 14.89 -8.61 33.82
CA LYS A 173 14.75 -7.84 35.07
C LYS A 173 15.35 -8.51 36.30
N SER A 174 15.52 -9.84 36.28
CA SER A 174 16.07 -10.61 37.39
C SER A 174 17.60 -10.75 37.33
N LYS A 175 18.25 -10.29 36.25
CA LYS A 175 19.70 -10.35 36.09
C LYS A 175 20.39 -9.30 36.95
N GLU A 176 21.61 -9.61 37.36
CA GLU A 176 22.43 -8.70 38.18
C GLU A 176 22.70 -7.37 37.45
N GLY A 177 22.49 -6.28 38.19
CA GLY A 177 22.73 -4.91 37.72
C GLY A 177 21.61 -4.31 36.87
N ILE A 178 20.54 -5.07 36.60
CA ILE A 178 19.36 -4.55 35.89
C ILE A 178 18.47 -3.79 36.85
N GLN A 179 18.08 -2.58 36.45
CA GLN A 179 17.11 -1.74 37.12
C GLN A 179 15.88 -1.61 36.23
N THR A 180 14.68 -1.51 36.82
CA THR A 180 13.41 -1.34 36.09
C THR A 180 12.68 -0.11 36.63
N THR A 181 12.24 0.76 35.74
CA THR A 181 11.45 1.94 36.12
C THR A 181 9.95 1.61 36.18
N ALA A 182 9.13 2.55 36.67
CA ALA A 182 7.69 2.38 36.75
C ALA A 182 7.01 2.24 35.37
N SER A 183 7.62 2.77 34.30
CA SER A 183 7.13 2.62 32.93
C SER A 183 7.46 1.27 32.30
N GLY A 184 8.31 0.47 32.97
CA GLY A 184 8.78 -0.83 32.48
C GLY A 184 10.09 -0.76 31.70
N LEU A 185 10.69 0.43 31.50
CA LEU A 185 12.05 0.54 30.97
C LEU A 185 13.01 -0.21 31.88
N GLN A 186 13.81 -1.12 31.31
CA GLN A 186 14.91 -1.74 32.02
C GLN A 186 16.24 -1.18 31.54
N TYR A 187 17.22 -1.08 32.43
CA TYR A 187 18.55 -0.61 32.06
C TYR A 187 19.64 -1.19 32.95
N LYS A 188 20.86 -1.21 32.43
CA LYS A 188 22.09 -1.52 33.13
C LYS A 188 23.06 -0.36 32.99
N ILE A 189 23.62 0.10 34.11
CA ILE A 189 24.68 1.10 34.08
C ILE A 189 26.00 0.37 33.81
N ILE A 190 26.62 0.63 32.65
CA ILE A 190 27.94 0.09 32.29
C ILE A 190 29.03 1.04 32.80
N THR A 191 28.82 2.34 32.63
CA THR A 191 29.67 3.40 33.16
C THR A 191 28.79 4.52 33.68
N LYS A 192 29.03 4.93 34.94
CA LYS A 192 28.32 6.02 35.57
C LYS A 192 29.05 7.34 35.28
N GLY A 193 28.44 8.20 34.51
CA GLY A 193 28.93 9.56 34.27
C GLY A 193 28.76 10.45 35.51
N THR A 194 29.36 11.64 35.44
CA THR A 194 29.38 12.63 36.54
C THR A 194 28.93 14.02 36.10
N GLY A 195 28.58 14.21 34.82
CA GLY A 195 28.12 15.49 34.31
C GLY A 195 26.63 15.77 34.58
N ALA A 196 26.13 16.85 33.99
CA ALA A 196 24.73 17.27 34.15
C ALA A 196 23.74 16.25 33.54
N LEU A 197 22.50 16.26 34.04
CA LEU A 197 21.39 15.52 33.46
C LEU A 197 20.72 16.35 32.34
N PRO A 198 20.42 15.74 31.18
CA PRO A 198 19.62 16.39 30.15
C PRO A 198 18.20 16.74 30.64
N ALA A 199 17.72 17.92 30.25
CA ALA A 199 16.30 18.28 30.32
C ALA A 199 15.54 17.79 29.07
N ASP A 200 14.21 17.72 29.14
CA ASP A 200 13.34 17.30 28.01
C ASP A 200 13.58 18.09 26.71
N THR A 201 13.95 19.36 26.82
CA THR A 201 14.22 20.24 25.67
C THR A 201 15.66 20.21 25.20
N SER A 202 16.53 19.40 25.83
CA SER A 202 17.96 19.37 25.52
C SER A 202 18.21 18.71 24.17
N ARG A 203 19.32 19.11 23.55
CA ARG A 203 19.94 18.39 22.45
C ARG A 203 21.16 17.67 23.00
N VAL A 204 21.24 16.37 22.80
CA VAL A 204 22.30 15.52 23.35
C VAL A 204 23.12 14.91 22.23
N LYS A 205 24.42 14.80 22.45
CA LYS A 205 25.34 14.08 21.58
C LYS A 205 25.54 12.68 22.12
N VAL A 206 25.26 11.66 21.30
CA VAL A 206 25.28 10.25 21.72
C VAL A 206 26.01 9.36 20.73
N ASN A 207 26.68 8.33 21.23
CA ASN A 207 26.94 7.12 20.45
C ASN A 207 25.91 6.06 20.84
N TYR A 208 25.46 5.26 19.88
CA TYR A 208 24.57 4.15 20.18
C TYR A 208 24.66 3.01 19.18
N LYS A 209 24.20 1.85 19.64
CA LYS A 209 23.93 0.67 18.83
C LYS A 209 22.62 0.05 19.27
N GLY A 210 21.71 -0.17 18.32
CA GLY A 210 20.39 -0.77 18.53
C GLY A 210 20.30 -2.17 17.94
N THR A 211 19.90 -3.15 18.75
CA THR A 211 19.69 -4.54 18.34
C THR A 211 18.34 -5.08 18.81
N MET A 212 17.83 -6.07 18.08
CA MET A 212 16.73 -6.91 18.52
C MET A 212 17.18 -7.90 19.61
N ILE A 213 16.22 -8.56 20.26
CA ILE A 213 16.49 -9.62 21.24
C ILE A 213 17.26 -10.83 20.67
N ASP A 214 17.24 -11.01 19.34
CA ASP A 214 18.01 -12.04 18.64
C ASP A 214 19.43 -11.59 18.25
N GLY A 215 19.82 -10.36 18.61
CA GLY A 215 21.11 -9.76 18.30
C GLY A 215 21.19 -9.07 16.94
N THR A 216 20.14 -9.09 16.13
CA THR A 216 20.12 -8.41 14.82
C THR A 216 20.21 -6.90 15.01
N GLU A 217 21.26 -6.30 14.46
CA GLU A 217 21.45 -4.85 14.46
C GLU A 217 20.46 -4.18 13.47
N PHE A 218 19.69 -3.23 13.99
CA PHE A 218 18.75 -2.45 13.17
C PHE A 218 19.23 -1.02 12.92
N ASP A 219 20.03 -0.45 13.83
CA ASP A 219 20.56 0.90 13.72
C ASP A 219 21.82 1.10 14.58
N SER A 220 22.72 1.99 14.16
CA SER A 220 23.93 2.35 14.91
C SER A 220 24.54 3.67 14.43
N SER A 221 25.16 4.41 15.35
CA SER A 221 25.92 5.61 15.03
C SER A 221 27.36 5.25 14.65
N LYS A 222 27.85 5.73 13.50
CA LYS A 222 29.28 5.61 13.12
C LYS A 222 30.17 6.62 13.86
N GLU A 223 29.62 7.81 14.07
CA GLU A 223 30.19 8.92 14.85
C GLU A 223 29.08 9.49 15.72
N PRO A 224 29.39 10.21 16.82
CA PRO A 224 28.35 10.65 17.71
C PRO A 224 27.38 11.62 17.03
N ILE A 225 26.08 11.35 17.20
CA ILE A 225 25.00 12.12 16.57
C ILE A 225 24.30 12.99 17.59
N THR A 226 23.73 14.10 17.13
CA THR A 226 22.90 14.97 17.97
C THR A 226 21.42 14.64 17.84
N LEU A 227 20.77 14.36 18.97
CA LEU A 227 19.34 14.08 19.07
C LEU A 227 18.66 15.07 20.01
N ALA A 228 17.43 15.46 19.71
CA ALA A 228 16.59 16.19 20.66
C ALA A 228 15.88 15.19 21.58
N VAL A 229 15.99 15.37 22.90
CA VAL A 229 15.46 14.44 23.90
C VAL A 229 13.95 14.22 23.73
N ASN A 230 13.20 15.23 23.28
CA ASN A 230 11.76 15.13 23.04
C ASN A 230 11.34 14.64 21.64
N ARG A 231 12.29 14.19 20.79
CA ARG A 231 12.00 13.70 19.43
C ARG A 231 12.49 12.28 19.17
N VAL A 232 12.70 11.52 20.25
CA VAL A 232 13.07 10.10 20.21
C VAL A 232 11.96 9.26 20.83
N ILE A 233 12.07 7.93 20.73
CA ILE A 233 11.08 7.01 21.33
C ILE A 233 10.98 7.22 22.86
N PRO A 234 9.82 6.98 23.47
CA PRO A 234 9.60 7.27 24.90
C PRO A 234 10.65 6.67 25.84
N GLY A 235 11.11 5.44 25.57
CA GLY A 235 12.14 4.78 26.38
C GLY A 235 13.49 5.50 26.35
N TRP A 236 13.86 6.10 25.22
CA TRP A 236 15.06 6.94 25.11
C TRP A 236 14.88 8.25 25.85
N THR A 237 13.74 8.93 25.68
CA THR A 237 13.42 10.18 26.37
C THR A 237 13.53 10.01 27.89
N GLU A 238 13.00 8.91 28.41
CA GLU A 238 13.10 8.57 29.83
C GLU A 238 14.54 8.26 30.25
N ALA A 239 15.24 7.38 29.53
CA ALA A 239 16.61 6.98 29.86
C ALA A 239 17.58 8.18 29.87
N LEU A 240 17.56 9.00 28.83
CA LEU A 240 18.50 10.12 28.67
C LEU A 240 18.40 11.12 29.84
N LYS A 241 17.20 11.37 30.37
CA LYS A 241 17.01 12.25 31.53
C LYS A 241 17.52 11.69 32.86
N MET A 242 17.80 10.39 32.91
CA MET A 242 18.37 9.71 34.08
C MET A 242 19.88 9.47 33.91
N MET A 243 20.44 9.69 32.72
CA MET A 243 21.84 9.47 32.40
C MET A 243 22.65 10.76 32.60
N PRO A 244 23.57 10.82 33.58
CA PRO A 244 24.56 11.90 33.65
C PRO A 244 25.44 11.89 32.39
N ILE A 245 25.87 13.04 31.90
CA ILE A 245 26.88 13.11 30.82
C ILE A 245 28.12 12.27 31.20
N GLY A 246 28.66 11.55 30.22
CA GLY A 246 29.75 10.58 30.37
C GLY A 246 29.27 9.18 30.74
N SER A 247 27.96 8.95 30.84
CA SER A 247 27.41 7.63 31.12
C SER A 247 27.37 6.75 29.88
N LYS A 248 27.60 5.45 30.09
CA LYS A 248 27.33 4.39 29.13
C LYS A 248 26.34 3.40 29.75
N TRP A 249 25.17 3.27 29.15
CA TRP A 249 24.09 2.41 29.64
C TRP A 249 23.69 1.41 28.56
N GLU A 250 23.23 0.25 29.00
CA GLU A 250 22.48 -0.68 28.16
C GLU A 250 21.00 -0.55 28.53
N LEU A 251 20.15 -0.28 27.54
CA LEU A 251 18.71 -0.06 27.69
C LEU A 251 17.97 -1.25 27.08
N TYR A 252 16.91 -1.69 27.73
CA TYR A 252 15.99 -2.71 27.23
C TYR A 252 14.59 -2.10 27.27
N ILE A 253 14.12 -1.73 26.08
CA ILE A 253 12.95 -0.88 25.89
C ILE A 253 11.77 -1.77 25.48
N PRO A 254 10.72 -1.91 26.32
CA PRO A 254 9.51 -2.63 25.95
C PRO A 254 8.81 -1.96 24.76
N GLN A 255 7.99 -2.72 24.04
CA GLN A 255 7.33 -2.24 22.82
C GLN A 255 6.47 -0.99 23.05
N GLU A 256 5.86 -0.85 24.24
CA GLU A 256 5.06 0.32 24.65
C GLU A 256 5.90 1.61 24.74
N LEU A 257 7.21 1.49 24.98
CA LEU A 257 8.16 2.61 25.03
C LEU A 257 9.02 2.71 23.74
N GLY A 258 8.74 1.85 22.76
CA GLY A 258 9.38 1.79 21.45
C GLY A 258 8.40 2.12 20.33
N TYR A 259 8.25 1.20 19.36
CA TYR A 259 7.40 1.37 18.17
C TYR A 259 6.03 0.68 18.27
N GLY A 260 5.74 0.03 19.40
CA GLY A 260 4.44 -0.61 19.63
C GLY A 260 4.07 -1.67 18.58
N ALA A 261 2.82 -1.63 18.11
CA ALA A 261 2.31 -2.48 17.03
C ALA A 261 2.77 -2.08 15.62
N GLN A 262 3.52 -0.98 15.48
CA GLN A 262 3.92 -0.46 14.17
C GLN A 262 5.22 -1.11 13.70
N GLU A 263 5.30 -1.39 12.40
CA GLU A 263 6.54 -1.79 11.74
C GLU A 263 7.39 -0.55 11.40
N ALA A 264 8.68 -0.59 11.69
CA ALA A 264 9.60 0.53 11.46
C ALA A 264 10.93 0.06 10.88
N GLY A 265 11.09 0.15 9.56
CA GLY A 265 12.30 -0.33 8.87
C GLY A 265 12.51 -1.82 9.08
N LYS A 266 13.56 -2.20 9.81
CA LYS A 266 13.84 -3.61 10.18
C LYS A 266 13.10 -4.04 11.47
N ILE A 267 12.45 -3.11 12.15
CA ILE A 267 11.80 -3.33 13.44
C ILE A 267 10.40 -3.90 13.22
N LYS A 268 10.20 -5.13 13.70
CA LYS A 268 8.92 -5.81 13.65
C LYS A 268 7.96 -5.22 14.70
N PRO A 269 6.65 -5.31 14.48
CA PRO A 269 5.67 -5.04 15.53
C PRO A 269 5.97 -5.78 16.82
N PHE A 270 5.77 -5.12 17.95
CA PHE A 270 5.93 -5.63 19.32
C PHE A 270 7.37 -6.01 19.72
N SER A 271 8.37 -5.52 18.99
CA SER A 271 9.78 -5.72 19.36
C SER A 271 10.14 -5.01 20.67
N THR A 272 10.83 -5.73 21.55
CA THR A 272 11.71 -5.16 22.57
C THR A 272 12.99 -4.70 21.88
N LEU A 273 13.43 -3.48 22.17
CA LEU A 273 14.65 -2.91 21.61
C LEU A 273 15.75 -2.89 22.64
N ILE A 274 16.94 -3.34 22.27
CA ILE A 274 18.13 -3.28 23.10
C ILE A 274 19.03 -2.18 22.54
N PHE A 275 19.44 -1.25 23.39
CA PHE A 275 20.38 -0.20 22.99
C PHE A 275 21.57 -0.16 23.92
N GLU A 276 22.77 -0.14 23.36
CA GLU A 276 23.93 0.42 24.05
C GLU A 276 23.97 1.92 23.73
N VAL A 277 23.97 2.77 24.75
CA VAL A 277 23.96 4.24 24.60
C VAL A 277 25.06 4.86 25.45
N GLU A 278 25.90 5.67 24.82
CA GLU A 278 26.88 6.54 25.47
C GLU A 278 26.43 7.99 25.32
N LEU A 279 26.19 8.68 26.44
CA LEU A 279 25.86 10.10 26.45
C LEU A 279 27.14 10.92 26.53
N VAL A 280 27.53 11.50 25.40
CA VAL A 280 28.79 12.21 25.22
C VAL A 280 28.71 13.64 25.74
N ASP A 281 27.65 14.38 25.38
CA ASP A 281 27.51 15.79 25.75
C ASP A 281 26.07 16.29 25.64
N ILE A 282 25.80 17.49 26.19
CA ILE A 282 24.59 18.28 25.95
C ILE A 282 24.99 19.53 25.15
N GLU A 283 24.41 19.72 23.97
CA GLU A 283 24.60 20.95 23.20
C GLU A 283 24.00 22.16 23.94
N LYS A 284 24.72 23.27 23.92
CA LYS A 284 24.33 24.54 24.52
C LYS A 284 23.35 25.32 23.65
#